data_AF-A0A7W4W2Z1-F1
#
_entry.id   AF-A0A7W4W2Z1-F1
#
_cell.length_a   1.000
_cell.length_b   1.000
_cell.length_c   1.000
_cell.angle_alpha   90.00
_cell.angle_beta   90.00
_cell.angle_gamma   90.00
#
_symmetry.space_group_name_H-M   'P 1'
#
loop_
_entity.id
_entity.type
_entity.pdbx_description
1 polymer ?
#
loop_
_entity_poly.entity_id
_entity_poly.type
_entity_poly.pdbx_seq_one_letter_code
_entity_poly.pdbx_strand_id
1 'polypeptide(L)'
;MKRTQHFLIAAGFTLFSSAALAVECNAPELPNVPDGDSATQSQMEQAKAEVKDFAQESENYLSCLQDKAADATADERREIAQMYDAMLRKMNEASAEMQDAAHDFQERVADNMQKADAATQDEQDAIAEVYRDMMDTLRTASNEVKEAWQDYQQDTEEAE
;
A
#
# COMPACT_ATOMS: atom_id res chain seq x y z
N MET A 1 -26.17 -71.74 -12.85
CA MET A 1 -27.22 -71.38 -11.88
C MET A 1 -26.56 -70.93 -10.59
N LYS A 2 -27.05 -69.82 -10.01
CA LYS A 2 -26.54 -69.07 -8.84
C LYS A 2 -26.28 -69.94 -7.59
N ARG A 3 -25.30 -69.56 -6.77
CA ARG A 3 -25.54 -69.07 -5.41
C ARG A 3 -24.30 -68.39 -4.78
N THR A 4 -24.65 -67.44 -3.94
CA THR A 4 -23.95 -66.23 -3.48
C THR A 4 -23.17 -66.45 -2.17
N GLN A 5 -22.55 -65.36 -1.68
CA GLN A 5 -22.03 -65.11 -0.32
C GLN A 5 -20.59 -65.62 -0.14
N HIS A 6 -19.60 -64.83 0.30
CA HIS A 6 -19.53 -64.11 1.57
C HIS A 6 -18.91 -62.71 1.43
N PHE A 7 -19.60 -61.69 1.94
CA PHE A 7 -19.02 -60.40 2.29
C PHE A 7 -18.25 -60.57 3.62
N LEU A 8 -16.94 -60.34 3.62
CA LEU A 8 -16.17 -60.12 4.83
C LEU A 8 -15.71 -58.66 4.83
N ILE A 9 -16.49 -57.81 5.51
CA ILE A 9 -16.10 -56.45 5.86
C ILE A 9 -15.22 -56.57 7.11
N ALA A 10 -13.90 -56.50 6.93
CA ALA A 10 -12.97 -56.33 8.04
C ALA A 10 -12.87 -54.83 8.36
N ALA A 11 -13.65 -54.40 9.35
CA ALA A 11 -13.52 -53.09 9.97
C ALA A 11 -12.24 -53.07 10.82
N GLY A 12 -11.13 -52.58 10.24
CA GLY A 12 -9.92 -52.22 10.98
C GLY A 12 -10.04 -50.77 11.44
N PHE A 13 -10.45 -50.58 12.70
CA PHE A 13 -10.48 -49.29 13.38
C PHE A 13 -9.04 -48.80 13.52
N THR A 14 -8.57 -47.91 12.64
CA THR A 14 -7.30 -47.23 12.84
C THR A 14 -7.48 -46.23 13.97
N LEU A 15 -6.90 -46.56 15.13
CA LEU A 15 -6.69 -45.63 16.23
C LEU A 15 -5.84 -44.47 15.71
N PHE A 16 -6.52 -43.40 15.30
CA PHE A 16 -5.89 -42.10 15.10
C PHE A 16 -5.54 -41.61 16.51
N SER A 17 -4.35 -41.98 17.00
CA SER A 17 -3.74 -41.28 18.12
C SER A 17 -3.50 -39.85 17.64
N SER A 18 -4.48 -38.99 17.89
CA SER A 18 -4.25 -37.56 18.02
C SER A 18 -3.26 -37.41 19.17
N ALA A 19 -1.98 -37.40 18.83
CA ALA A 19 -0.98 -36.75 19.64
C ALA A 19 -1.53 -35.33 19.86
N ALA A 20 -2.13 -35.10 21.02
CA ALA A 20 -2.31 -33.77 21.54
C ALA A 20 -0.89 -33.23 21.68
N LEU A 21 -0.42 -32.57 20.62
CA LEU A 21 0.75 -31.71 20.70
C LEU A 21 0.47 -30.82 21.90
N ALA A 22 1.33 -30.85 22.92
CA ALA A 22 1.33 -29.82 23.92
C ALA A 22 1.55 -28.51 23.14
N VAL A 23 0.48 -27.76 22.90
CA VAL A 23 0.57 -26.46 22.22
C VAL A 23 1.25 -25.54 23.22
N GLU A 24 2.56 -25.39 23.08
CA GLU A 24 3.27 -24.25 23.63
C GLU A 24 2.70 -23.03 22.92
N CYS A 25 2.12 -22.09 23.68
CA CYS A 25 1.58 -20.87 23.09
C CYS A 25 2.78 -20.05 22.59
N ASN A 26 3.03 -20.08 21.29
CA ASN A 26 4.12 -19.34 20.67
C ASN A 26 3.65 -17.92 20.38
N ALA A 27 4.32 -16.94 20.99
CA ALA A 27 4.05 -15.55 20.68
C ALA A 27 4.54 -15.24 19.25
N PRO A 28 3.73 -14.59 18.40
CA PRO A 28 4.16 -14.20 17.07
C PRO A 28 5.28 -13.17 17.09
N GLU A 29 6.02 -13.12 15.99
CA GLU A 29 7.05 -12.12 15.74
C GLU A 29 6.39 -10.77 15.41
N LEU A 30 7.03 -9.68 15.85
CA LEU A 30 6.55 -8.33 15.52
C LEU A 30 6.74 -8.07 14.02
N PRO A 31 5.75 -7.45 13.34
CA PRO A 31 5.86 -7.10 11.93
C PRO A 31 6.89 -5.98 11.75
N ASN A 32 7.51 -5.90 10.57
CA ASN A 32 8.43 -4.82 10.25
C ASN A 32 7.68 -3.68 9.55
N VAL A 33 7.33 -2.63 10.31
CA VAL A 33 6.69 -1.43 9.76
C VAL A 33 7.79 -0.46 9.27
N PRO A 34 7.86 -0.15 7.96
CA PRO A 34 8.86 0.78 7.44
C PRO A 34 8.48 2.24 7.75
N ASP A 35 9.46 3.12 7.67
CA ASP A 35 9.26 4.57 7.76
C ASP A 35 8.42 5.09 6.58
N GLY A 36 7.25 5.67 6.87
CA GLY A 36 6.32 6.19 5.88
C GLY A 36 6.92 7.27 4.98
N ASP A 37 7.87 8.06 5.49
CA ASP A 37 8.54 9.16 4.77
C ASP A 37 9.57 8.67 3.74
N SER A 38 10.03 7.42 3.84
CA SER A 38 10.99 6.84 2.89
C SER A 38 10.54 5.54 2.21
N ALA A 39 9.45 4.93 2.68
CA ALA A 39 8.94 3.67 2.14
C ALA A 39 8.40 3.78 0.71
N THR A 40 8.64 2.74 -0.08
CA THR A 40 7.96 2.49 -1.36
C THR A 40 6.56 1.93 -1.15
N GLN A 41 5.69 2.03 -2.16
CA GLN A 41 4.36 1.42 -2.11
C GLN A 41 4.43 -0.09 -1.81
N SER A 42 5.35 -0.81 -2.45
CA SER A 42 5.54 -2.25 -2.23
C SER A 42 5.92 -2.56 -0.78
N GLN A 43 6.74 -1.73 -0.14
CA GLN A 43 7.11 -1.92 1.26
C GLN A 43 5.92 -1.68 2.19
N MET A 44 5.09 -0.66 1.93
CA MET A 44 3.88 -0.41 2.71
C MET A 44 2.83 -1.52 2.55
N GLU A 45 2.68 -2.08 1.35
CA GLU A 45 1.79 -3.21 1.10
C GLU A 45 2.26 -4.49 1.79
N GLN A 46 3.57 -4.75 1.78
CA GLN A 46 4.16 -5.86 2.53
C GLN A 46 3.95 -5.69 4.03
N ALA A 47 4.26 -4.51 4.59
CA ALA A 47 4.06 -4.22 6.01
C ALA A 47 2.59 -4.40 6.43
N LYS A 48 1.64 -3.97 5.60
CA LYS A 48 0.21 -4.20 5.82
C LYS A 48 -0.13 -5.69 5.92
N ALA A 49 0.45 -6.52 5.06
CA ALA A 49 0.25 -7.96 5.10
C ALA A 49 0.84 -8.57 6.37
N GLU A 50 2.06 -8.18 6.73
CA GLU A 50 2.73 -8.64 7.96
C GLU A 50 1.96 -8.24 9.23
N VAL A 51 1.44 -7.01 9.32
CA VAL A 51 0.61 -6.56 10.46
C VAL A 51 -0.68 -7.37 10.56
N LYS A 52 -1.29 -7.71 9.42
CA LYS A 52 -2.49 -8.55 9.38
C LYS A 52 -2.20 -9.97 9.88
N ASP A 53 -1.11 -10.57 9.40
CA ASP A 53 -0.71 -11.92 9.80
C ASP A 53 -0.35 -11.95 11.30
N PHE A 54 0.41 -10.95 11.78
CA PHE A 54 0.69 -10.75 13.19
C PHE A 54 -0.58 -10.64 14.04
N ALA A 55 -1.59 -9.89 13.59
CA ALA A 55 -2.85 -9.77 14.32
C ALA A 55 -3.58 -11.12 14.43
N GLN A 56 -3.65 -11.88 13.33
CA GLN A 56 -4.26 -13.21 13.32
C GLN A 56 -3.52 -14.21 14.20
N GLU A 57 -2.18 -14.22 14.16
CA GLU A 57 -1.38 -15.08 15.01
C GLU A 57 -1.46 -14.67 16.48
N SER A 58 -1.59 -13.37 16.76
CA SER A 58 -1.80 -12.85 18.12
C SER A 58 -3.13 -13.31 18.69
N GLU A 59 -4.21 -13.30 17.90
CA GLU A 59 -5.52 -13.85 18.32
C GLU A 59 -5.42 -15.34 18.68
N ASN A 60 -4.71 -16.13 17.88
CA ASN A 60 -4.48 -17.54 18.15
C ASN A 60 -3.67 -17.74 19.45
N TYR A 61 -2.63 -16.92 19.66
CA TYR A 61 -1.83 -16.93 20.88
C TYR A 61 -2.66 -16.58 22.12
N LEU A 62 -3.48 -15.52 22.05
CA LEU A 62 -4.36 -15.10 23.13
C LEU A 62 -5.40 -16.18 23.48
N SER A 63 -5.95 -16.88 22.47
CA SER A 63 -6.84 -18.02 22.69
C SER A 63 -6.12 -19.17 23.40
N CYS A 64 -4.89 -19.50 22.97
CA CYS A 64 -4.09 -20.53 23.62
C CYS A 64 -3.77 -20.19 25.09
N LEU A 65 -3.47 -18.92 25.39
CA LEU A 65 -3.28 -18.46 26.76
C LEU A 65 -4.55 -18.63 27.61
N GLN A 66 -5.71 -18.33 27.05
CA GLN A 66 -6.99 -18.51 27.72
C GLN A 66 -7.25 -19.98 28.06
N ASP A 67 -6.98 -20.89 27.12
CA ASP A 67 -7.12 -22.33 27.34
C ASP A 67 -6.19 -22.83 28.45
N LYS A 68 -4.93 -22.36 28.47
CA LYS A 68 -3.97 -22.68 29.55
C LYS A 68 -4.44 -22.15 30.91
N ALA A 69 -5.13 -21.01 30.95
CA ALA A 69 -5.58 -20.41 32.21
C ALA A 69 -6.67 -21.23 32.91
N ALA A 70 -7.41 -22.07 32.18
CA ALA A 70 -8.53 -22.86 32.70
C ALA A 70 -8.09 -23.87 33.77
N ASP A 71 -6.96 -24.55 33.54
CA ASP A 71 -6.43 -25.59 34.43
C ASP A 71 -5.24 -25.12 35.28
N ALA A 72 -4.83 -23.86 35.14
CA ALA A 72 -3.67 -23.29 35.82
C ALA A 72 -3.91 -23.04 37.32
N THR A 73 -2.82 -22.95 38.08
CA THR A 73 -2.81 -22.46 39.46
C THR A 73 -3.08 -20.95 39.53
N ALA A 74 -3.25 -20.41 40.74
CA ALA A 74 -3.45 -18.98 40.92
C ALA A 74 -2.23 -18.15 40.49
N ASP A 75 -1.02 -18.66 40.69
CA ASP A 75 0.22 -17.95 40.35
C ASP A 75 0.44 -17.99 38.84
N GLU A 76 0.29 -19.15 38.20
CA GLU A 76 0.36 -19.30 36.74
C GLU A 76 -0.68 -18.44 36.01
N ARG A 77 -1.91 -18.32 36.54
CA ARG A 77 -2.92 -17.41 35.97
C ARG A 77 -2.47 -15.95 35.98
N ARG A 78 -1.70 -15.50 36.98
CA ARG A 78 -1.18 -14.12 36.99
C ARG A 78 -0.13 -13.93 35.91
N GLU A 79 0.74 -14.91 35.70
CA GLU A 79 1.73 -14.88 34.61
C GLU A 79 1.05 -14.88 33.24
N ILE A 80 0.06 -15.75 33.04
CA ILE A 80 -0.74 -15.79 31.80
C ILE A 80 -1.43 -14.45 31.55
N ALA A 81 -2.01 -13.81 32.58
CA ALA A 81 -2.61 -12.49 32.45
C ALA A 81 -1.59 -11.43 31.99
N GLN A 82 -0.37 -11.46 32.54
CA GLN A 82 0.70 -10.55 32.11
C GLN A 82 1.11 -10.77 30.64
N MET A 83 1.17 -12.03 30.19
CA MET A 83 1.46 -12.38 28.80
C MET A 83 0.34 -11.91 27.86
N TYR A 84 -0.91 -12.07 28.27
CA TYR A 84 -2.09 -11.60 27.55
C TYR A 84 -2.06 -10.07 27.37
N ASP A 85 -1.88 -9.33 28.47
CA ASP A 85 -1.78 -7.87 28.45
C ASP A 85 -0.58 -7.39 27.61
N ALA A 86 0.55 -8.10 27.68
CA ALA A 86 1.73 -7.77 26.87
C ALA A 86 1.47 -7.93 25.38
N MET A 87 0.75 -8.97 24.96
CA MET A 87 0.40 -9.15 23.56
C MET A 87 -0.60 -8.09 23.08
N LEU A 88 -1.61 -7.75 23.88
CA LEU A 88 -2.53 -6.66 23.54
C LEU A 88 -1.81 -5.32 23.34
N ARG A 89 -0.80 -5.01 24.18
CA ARG A 89 0.02 -3.81 23.98
C ARG A 89 0.75 -3.84 22.65
N LYS A 90 1.41 -4.96 22.31
CA LYS A 90 2.11 -5.13 21.04
C LYS A 90 1.17 -5.01 19.82
N MET A 91 -0.04 -5.55 19.90
CA MET A 91 -1.05 -5.40 18.84
C MET A 91 -1.44 -3.93 18.61
N ASN A 92 -1.63 -3.18 19.70
CA ASN A 92 -1.94 -1.76 19.62
C ASN A 92 -0.75 -0.95 19.09
N GLU A 93 0.47 -1.25 19.55
CA GLU A 93 1.71 -0.60 19.09
C GLU A 93 1.92 -0.83 17.59
N ALA A 94 1.88 -2.08 17.11
CA ALA A 94 2.03 -2.39 15.69
C ALA A 94 0.94 -1.73 14.82
N SER A 95 -0.29 -1.64 15.33
CA SER A 95 -1.39 -0.97 14.63
C SER A 95 -1.17 0.54 14.56
N ALA A 96 -0.69 1.16 15.64
CA ALA A 96 -0.39 2.60 15.69
C ALA A 96 0.79 2.94 14.78
N GLU A 97 1.88 2.17 14.85
CA GLU A 97 3.05 2.34 13.98
C GLU A 97 2.65 2.25 12.49
N MET A 98 1.81 1.27 12.14
CA MET A 98 1.32 1.13 10.76
C MET A 98 0.41 2.30 10.34
N GLN A 99 -0.39 2.85 11.26
CA GLN A 99 -1.23 4.02 10.98
C GLN A 99 -0.40 5.27 10.73
N ASP A 100 0.60 5.51 11.58
CA ASP A 100 1.52 6.65 11.45
C ASP A 100 2.32 6.54 10.14
N ALA A 101 2.92 5.37 9.86
CA ALA A 101 3.65 5.15 8.61
C ALA A 101 2.74 5.30 7.37
N ALA A 102 1.47 4.88 7.45
CA ALA A 102 0.52 5.06 6.36
C ALA A 102 0.12 6.53 6.15
N HIS A 103 0.02 7.30 7.23
CA HIS A 103 -0.25 8.73 7.17
C HIS A 103 0.92 9.46 6.49
N ASP A 104 2.14 9.24 6.96
CA ASP A 104 3.34 9.89 6.43
C ASP A 104 3.56 9.53 4.94
N PHE A 105 3.34 8.26 4.59
CA PHE A 105 3.36 7.82 3.19
C PHE A 105 2.36 8.58 2.33
N GLN A 106 1.13 8.78 2.80
CA GLN A 106 0.07 9.47 2.07
C GLN A 106 0.38 10.96 1.89
N GLU A 107 0.85 11.64 2.95
CA GLU A 107 1.23 13.06 2.87
C GLU A 107 2.34 13.27 1.84
N ARG A 108 3.39 12.44 1.89
CA ARG A 108 4.50 12.53 0.94
C ARG A 108 4.06 12.26 -0.49
N VAL A 109 3.19 11.27 -0.72
CA VAL A 109 2.65 11.01 -2.07
C VAL A 109 1.84 12.21 -2.58
N ALA A 110 1.03 12.84 -1.72
CA ALA A 110 0.27 14.03 -2.09
C ALA A 110 1.18 15.23 -2.41
N ASP A 111 2.21 15.49 -1.60
CA ASP A 111 3.19 16.55 -1.83
C ASP A 111 3.97 16.34 -3.14
N ASN A 112 4.41 15.09 -3.40
CA ASN A 112 5.08 14.75 -4.65
C ASN A 112 4.16 14.95 -5.88
N MET A 113 2.87 14.63 -5.75
CA MET A 113 1.91 14.84 -6.83
C MET A 113 1.67 16.34 -7.10
N GLN A 114 1.53 17.15 -6.05
CA GLN A 114 1.42 18.61 -6.19
C GLN A 114 2.64 19.23 -6.87
N LYS A 115 3.85 18.77 -6.52
CA LYS A 115 5.09 19.22 -7.16
C LYS A 115 5.16 18.82 -8.64
N ALA A 116 4.70 17.62 -8.98
CA ALA A 116 4.64 17.16 -10.36
C ALA A 116 3.63 17.98 -11.19
N ASP A 117 2.46 18.28 -10.63
CA ASP A 117 1.44 19.11 -11.28
C ASP A 117 1.94 20.54 -11.51
N ALA A 118 2.59 21.14 -10.50
CA ALA A 118 3.18 22.47 -10.60
C ALA A 118 4.27 22.52 -11.69
N ALA A 119 5.18 21.54 -11.71
CA ALA A 119 6.21 21.47 -12.75
C ALA A 119 5.61 21.33 -14.17
N THR A 120 4.55 20.53 -14.30
CA THR A 120 3.85 20.33 -15.59
C THR A 120 3.11 21.59 -16.04
N GLN A 121 2.59 22.38 -15.10
CA GLN A 121 1.96 23.67 -15.39
C GLN A 121 3.00 24.70 -15.84
N ASP A 122 4.14 24.79 -15.15
CA ASP A 122 5.23 25.69 -15.52
C ASP A 122 5.74 25.42 -16.94
N GLU A 123 5.89 24.14 -17.31
CA GLU A 123 6.26 23.75 -18.68
C GLU A 123 5.20 24.18 -19.72
N GLN A 124 3.92 23.97 -19.42
CA GLN A 124 2.82 24.38 -20.31
C GLN A 124 2.75 25.91 -20.48
N ASP A 125 2.95 26.66 -19.39
CA ASP A 125 2.96 28.12 -19.41
C ASP A 125 4.13 28.66 -20.24
N ALA A 126 5.32 28.06 -20.10
CA ALA A 126 6.48 28.39 -20.93
C ALA A 126 6.24 28.09 -22.42
N ILE A 127 5.63 26.95 -22.76
CA ILE A 127 5.26 26.62 -24.15
C ILE A 127 4.23 27.63 -24.69
N ALA A 128 3.24 27.99 -23.89
CA ALA A 128 2.23 28.97 -24.26
C ALA A 128 2.82 30.37 -24.49
N GLU A 129 3.86 30.74 -23.75
CA GLU A 129 4.61 31.98 -23.96
C GLU A 129 5.39 31.96 -25.28
N VAL A 130 6.14 30.88 -25.55
CA VAL A 130 6.86 30.71 -26.82
C VAL A 130 5.91 30.74 -28.02
N TYR A 131 4.74 30.10 -27.90
CA TYR A 131 3.74 30.13 -28.97
C TYR A 131 3.19 31.55 -29.21
N ARG A 132 2.89 32.30 -28.14
CA ARG A 132 2.43 33.70 -28.25
C ARG A 132 3.48 34.58 -28.93
N ASP A 133 4.73 34.50 -28.49
CA ASP A 133 5.84 35.26 -29.05
C ASP A 133 6.07 34.97 -30.55
N MET A 134 6.01 33.70 -30.94
CA MET A 134 6.07 33.29 -32.34
C MET A 134 4.93 33.89 -33.16
N MET A 135 3.69 33.85 -32.66
CA MET A 135 2.52 34.39 -33.35
C MET A 135 2.59 35.92 -33.49
N ASP A 136 3.09 36.63 -32.48
CA ASP A 136 3.30 38.08 -32.53
C ASP A 136 4.40 38.47 -33.52
N THR A 137 5.48 37.69 -33.55
CA THR A 137 6.57 37.84 -34.54
C THR A 137 6.06 37.63 -35.96
N LEU A 138 5.30 36.55 -36.20
CA LEU A 138 4.69 36.25 -37.51
C LEU A 138 3.73 37.36 -37.94
N ARG A 139 2.93 37.89 -37.02
CA ARG A 139 2.00 39.00 -37.29
C ARG A 139 2.75 40.28 -37.68
N THR A 140 3.83 40.59 -36.97
CA THR A 140 4.67 41.76 -37.24
C THR A 140 5.30 41.66 -38.63
N ALA A 141 5.97 40.54 -38.92
CA ALA A 141 6.56 40.28 -40.23
C ALA A 141 5.51 40.32 -41.37
N SER A 142 4.31 39.78 -41.13
CA SER A 142 3.21 39.85 -42.10
C SER A 142 2.75 41.28 -42.39
N ASN A 143 2.74 42.16 -41.39
CA ASN A 143 2.36 43.56 -41.59
C ASN A 143 3.43 44.32 -42.37
N GLU A 144 4.71 44.09 -42.07
CA GLU A 144 5.84 44.68 -42.80
C GLU A 144 5.82 44.29 -44.29
N VAL A 145 5.60 43.01 -44.59
CA VAL A 145 5.45 42.53 -45.98
C VAL A 145 4.28 43.22 -46.67
N LYS A 146 3.16 43.40 -45.98
CA LYS A 146 1.98 44.07 -46.54
C LYS A 146 2.27 45.54 -46.85
N GLU A 147 2.91 46.26 -45.95
CA GLU A 147 3.29 47.66 -46.15
C GLU A 147 4.26 47.81 -47.32
N ALA A 148 5.30 46.98 -47.40
CA ALA A 148 6.25 46.97 -48.52
C ALA A 148 5.56 46.67 -49.86
N TRP A 149 4.55 45.80 -49.86
CA TRP A 149 3.80 45.49 -51.07
C TRP A 149 2.90 46.64 -51.52
N GLN A 150 2.29 47.37 -50.58
CA GLN A 150 1.50 48.56 -50.87
C GLN A 150 2.36 49.71 -51.42
N ASP A 151 3.53 49.92 -50.85
CA ASP A 151 4.52 50.90 -51.31
C ASP A 151 4.95 50.61 -52.76
N TYR A 152 5.30 49.35 -53.04
CA TYR A 152 5.63 48.90 -54.40
C TYR A 152 4.50 49.14 -55.40
N GLN A 153 3.25 48.85 -55.04
CA GLN A 153 2.12 49.10 -55.94
C GLN A 153 1.95 50.58 -56.24
N GLN A 154 2.06 51.44 -55.22
CA GLN A 154 1.92 52.87 -55.41
C GLN A 154 3.00 53.43 -56.34
N ASP A 155 4.26 53.03 -56.15
CA ASP A 155 5.37 53.41 -57.02
C ASP A 155 5.15 52.98 -58.48
N THR A 156 4.53 51.81 -58.71
CA THR A 156 4.22 51.35 -60.06
C THR A 156 3.09 52.13 -60.73
N GLU A 157 2.07 52.58 -59.96
CA GLU A 157 0.96 53.39 -60.48
C GLU A 157 1.39 54.83 -60.81
N GLU A 158 2.38 55.39 -60.10
CA GLU A 158 2.92 56.73 -60.38
C GLU A 158 3.85 56.78 -61.61
N ALA A 159 4.32 55.62 -62.08
CA ALA A 159 5.26 55.51 -63.20
C ALA A 159 4.58 55.35 -64.58
N GLU A 160 3.25 55.22 -64.64
CA GLU A 160 2.42 55.14 -65.87
C GLU A 160 1.78 56.49 -66.25
#